data_AF-A0A0F9GXT0-F1
#
_entry.id   AF-A0A0F9GXT0-F1
#
_cell.length_a   1.000
_cell.length_b   1.000
_cell.length_c   1.000
_cell.angle_alpha   90.00
_cell.angle_beta   90.00
_cell.angle_gamma   90.00
#
_symmetry.space_group_name_H-M   'P 1'
#
loop_
_entity.id
_entity.type
_entity.pdbx_description
1 polymer ?
#
loop_
_entity_poly.entity_id
_entity_poly.type
_entity_poly.pdbx_seq_one_letter_code
_entity_poly.pdbx_strand_id
1 'polypeptide(L)'
;MLNIILAVKRIKEKLVLKATKKGIWEDFGQTEIGKLKDKYGYEWYGTEKEKKMAEEIDLLENWCMSFDDRMLEEWKVIMGI
;
A
#
# COMPACT_ATOMS: atom_id res chain seq x y z
N MET A 1 -12.37 14.60 -5.42
CA MET A 1 -11.99 13.17 -5.59
C MET A 1 -10.58 12.98 -5.04
N LEU A 2 -10.39 12.13 -4.02
CA LEU A 2 -9.04 11.79 -3.54
C LEU A 2 -8.32 10.96 -4.60
N ASN A 3 -7.13 11.39 -5.02
CA ASN A 3 -6.25 10.66 -5.94
C ASN A 3 -5.76 9.36 -5.26
N ILE A 4 -5.97 8.20 -5.89
CA ILE A 4 -5.58 6.89 -5.36
C ILE A 4 -4.07 6.79 -5.08
N ILE A 5 -3.24 7.44 -5.91
CA ILE A 5 -1.78 7.47 -5.74
C ILE A 5 -1.39 8.10 -4.39
N LEU A 6 -2.06 9.20 -4.02
CA LEU A 6 -1.84 9.85 -2.72
C LEU A 6 -2.35 8.98 -1.56
N ALA A 7 -3.41 8.20 -1.76
CA ALA A 7 -3.92 7.28 -0.75
C ALA A 7 -2.96 6.11 -0.53
N VAL A 8 -2.46 5.51 -1.61
CA VAL A 8 -1.44 4.44 -1.58
C VAL A 8 -0.17 4.92 -0.88
N LYS A 9 0.36 6.10 -1.25
CA LYS A 9 1.54 6.68 -0.59
C LYS A 9 1.35 6.79 0.93
N ARG A 10 0.23 7.36 1.37
CA ARG A 10 -0.08 7.51 2.81
C ARG A 10 -0.22 6.17 3.52
N ILE A 11 -0.72 5.14 2.83
CA ILE A 11 -0.80 3.79 3.39
C ILE A 11 0.59 3.20 3.56
N LYS A 12 1.47 3.30 2.56
CA LYS A 12 2.88 2.85 2.67
C LYS A 12 3.57 3.50 3.88
N GLU A 13 3.47 4.82 4.02
CA GLU A 13 4.04 5.55 5.17
C GLU A 13 3.50 5.04 6.52
N LYS A 14 2.18 4.80 6.62
CA LYS A 14 1.56 4.26 7.85
C LYS A 14 2.02 2.84 8.15
N LEU A 15 2.13 2.00 7.12
CA LEU A 15 2.58 0.62 7.25
C LEU A 15 4.03 0.56 7.73
N VAL A 16 4.91 1.38 7.15
CA VAL A 16 6.31 1.54 7.61
C VAL A 16 6.35 1.97 9.07
N LEU A 17 5.63 3.04 9.44
CA LEU A 17 5.59 3.51 10.83
C LEU A 17 5.10 2.43 11.81
N LYS A 18 4.18 1.57 11.38
CA LYS A 18 3.72 0.44 12.20
C LYS A 18 4.79 -0.66 12.28
N ALA A 19 5.44 -0.97 11.16
CA ALA A 19 6.52 -1.95 11.08
C ALA A 19 7.72 -1.56 11.95
N THR A 20 8.12 -0.27 11.98
CA THR A 20 9.20 0.20 12.87
C THR A 20 8.94 -0.09 14.35
N LYS A 21 7.67 -0.17 14.77
CA LYS A 21 7.27 -0.37 16.17
C LYS A 21 7.00 -1.83 16.52
N LYS A 22 6.53 -2.63 15.55
CA LYS A 22 5.97 -3.97 15.79
C LYS A 22 6.63 -5.09 14.98
N GLY A 23 7.55 -4.74 14.08
CA GLY A 23 8.04 -5.64 13.04
C GLY A 23 7.04 -5.80 11.89
N ILE A 24 7.50 -6.47 10.83
CA ILE A 24 6.67 -6.91 9.70
C ILE A 24 5.87 -8.15 10.14
N TRP A 25 4.59 -8.23 9.80
CA TRP A 25 3.68 -9.31 10.23
C TRP A 25 3.14 -10.10 9.04
N GLU A 26 2.62 -11.30 9.29
CA GLU A 26 2.23 -12.31 8.28
C GLU A 26 1.29 -11.77 7.19
N ASP A 27 0.35 -10.90 7.55
CA ASP A 27 -0.59 -10.24 6.63
C ASP A 27 -0.27 -8.74 6.44
N PHE A 28 1.00 -8.41 6.22
CA PHE A 28 1.43 -7.01 6.08
C PHE A 28 0.61 -6.27 5.02
N GLY A 29 -0.03 -5.17 5.41
CA GLY A 29 -0.81 -4.31 4.51
C GLY A 29 -2.18 -4.81 4.07
N GLN A 30 -2.57 -6.07 4.34
CA GLN A 30 -3.80 -6.66 3.81
C GLN A 30 -5.09 -5.94 4.28
N THR A 31 -5.11 -5.49 5.54
CA THR A 31 -6.24 -4.70 6.06
C THR A 31 -6.39 -3.36 5.34
N GLU A 32 -5.28 -2.67 5.07
CA GLU A 32 -5.26 -1.39 4.39
C GLU A 32 -5.62 -1.53 2.90
N ILE A 33 -5.19 -2.62 2.25
CA ILE A 33 -5.56 -2.97 0.88
C ILE A 33 -7.06 -3.23 0.78
N GLY A 34 -7.65 -4.00 1.70
CA GLY A 34 -9.10 -4.22 1.73
C GLY A 34 -9.88 -2.89 1.79
N LYS A 35 -9.47 -1.97 2.65
CA LYS A 35 -10.08 -0.63 2.74
C LYS A 35 -9.91 0.22 1.47
N LEU A 36 -8.82 0.03 0.72
CA LEU A 36 -8.64 0.68 -0.58
C LEU A 36 -9.59 0.09 -1.62
N LYS A 37 -9.69 -1.25 -1.69
CA LYS A 37 -10.62 -1.96 -2.58
C LYS A 37 -12.06 -1.51 -2.33
N ASP A 38 -12.49 -1.43 -1.07
CA ASP A 38 -13.82 -0.96 -0.69
C ASP A 38 -14.09 0.50 -1.12
N LYS A 39 -13.07 1.36 -1.05
CA LYS A 39 -13.21 2.80 -1.28
C LYS A 39 -13.13 3.20 -2.76
N TYR A 40 -12.25 2.55 -3.51
CA TYR A 40 -11.93 2.93 -4.89
C TYR A 40 -12.49 1.95 -5.93
N GLY A 41 -12.99 0.80 -5.48
CA GLY A 41 -13.33 -0.31 -6.36
C GLY A 41 -12.10 -1.10 -6.78
N TYR A 42 -12.35 -2.31 -7.26
CA TYR A 42 -11.33 -3.22 -7.77
C TYR A 42 -11.90 -3.96 -8.98
N GLU A 43 -11.74 -3.37 -10.16
CA GLU A 43 -12.36 -3.85 -11.40
C GLU A 43 -11.36 -3.77 -12.57
N TRP A 44 -10.89 -4.94 -13.02
CA TRP A 44 -9.89 -5.10 -14.07
C TRP A 44 -10.47 -5.08 -15.49
N TYR A 45 -11.79 -5.23 -15.63
CA TYR A 45 -12.49 -5.30 -16.92
C TYR A 45 -13.40 -4.09 -17.17
N GLY A 46 -13.40 -3.11 -16.27
CA GLY A 46 -14.19 -1.88 -16.35
C GLY A 46 -13.59 -0.79 -17.24
N THR A 47 -13.93 0.45 -16.92
CA THR A 47 -13.40 1.66 -17.56
C THR A 47 -11.89 1.79 -17.36
N GLU A 48 -11.22 2.60 -18.18
CA GLU A 48 -9.78 2.89 -18.03
C GLU A 48 -9.44 3.42 -16.62
N LYS A 49 -10.32 4.21 -16.03
CA LYS A 49 -10.17 4.72 -14.67
C LYS A 49 -10.24 3.61 -13.63
N GLU A 50 -11.18 2.68 -13.76
CA GLU A 50 -11.34 1.54 -12.85
C GLU A 50 -10.14 0.60 -12.93
N LYS A 51 -9.68 0.31 -14.15
CA LYS A 51 -8.46 -0.46 -14.39
C LYS A 51 -7.24 0.17 -13.72
N LYS A 52 -7.08 1.49 -13.86
CA LYS A 52 -5.99 2.23 -13.20
C LYS A 52 -6.10 2.17 -11.68
N MET A 53 -7.32 2.18 -11.12
CA MET A 53 -7.48 2.03 -9.67
C MET A 53 -7.11 0.62 -9.20
N ALA A 54 -7.51 -0.42 -9.94
CA ALA A 54 -7.13 -1.79 -9.66
C ALA A 54 -5.61 -2.01 -9.75
N GLU A 55 -4.96 -1.45 -10.79
CA GLU A 55 -3.51 -1.51 -10.98
C GLU A 55 -2.73 -0.91 -9.81
N GLU A 56 -3.12 0.28 -9.33
CA GLU A 56 -2.47 0.93 -8.19
C GLU A 56 -2.64 0.15 -6.88
N ILE A 57 -3.76 -0.57 -6.73
CA ILE A 57 -4.00 -1.46 -5.59
C ILE A 57 -3.10 -2.69 -5.68
N ASP A 58 -2.96 -3.31 -6.86
CA ASP A 58 -2.09 -4.48 -7.05
C ASP A 58 -0.61 -4.11 -6.88
N LEU A 59 -0.19 -2.93 -7.31
CA LEU A 59 1.16 -2.43 -7.04
C LEU A 59 1.44 -2.25 -5.54
N LEU A 60 0.42 -1.85 -4.76
CA LEU A 60 0.55 -1.80 -3.31
C LEU A 60 0.57 -3.21 -2.70
N GLU A 61 -0.27 -4.13 -3.17
CA GLU A 61 -0.35 -5.50 -2.68
C GLU A 61 0.97 -6.24 -2.92
N ASN A 62 1.51 -6.17 -4.14
CA ASN A 62 2.82 -6.72 -4.47
C ASN A 62 3.94 -6.11 -3.63
N TRP A 63 3.91 -4.78 -3.41
CA TRP A 63 4.89 -4.12 -2.55
C TRP A 63 4.81 -4.61 -1.10
N CYS A 64 3.61 -4.87 -0.58
CA CYS A 64 3.43 -5.41 0.78
C CYS A 64 3.94 -6.85 0.87
N MET A 65 3.64 -7.68 -0.12
CA MET A 65 4.11 -9.08 -0.18
C MET A 65 5.63 -9.20 -0.30
N SER A 66 6.28 -8.24 -0.94
CA SER A 66 7.74 -8.19 -1.05
C SER A 66 8.43 -7.43 0.09
N PHE A 67 7.68 -6.84 1.02
CA PHE A 67 8.24 -5.93 2.02
C PHE A 67 9.07 -6.70 3.06
N ASP A 68 10.37 -6.40 3.11
CA ASP A 68 11.34 -7.06 3.99
C ASP A 68 12.06 -6.05 4.92
N ASP A 69 12.91 -6.55 5.82
CA ASP A 69 13.64 -5.71 6.77
C ASP A 69 14.59 -4.72 6.08
N ARG A 70 15.18 -5.08 4.94
CA ARG A 70 16.03 -4.16 4.17
C ARG A 70 15.20 -2.99 3.64
N MET A 71 14.03 -3.26 3.07
CA MET A 71 13.13 -2.21 2.62
C MET A 71 12.66 -1.34 3.78
N LEU A 72 12.43 -1.92 4.97
CA LEU A 72 12.12 -1.15 6.16
C LEU A 72 13.23 -0.17 6.53
N GLU A 73 14.50 -0.59 6.51
CA GLU A 73 15.64 0.30 6.77
C GLU A 73 15.76 1.41 5.71
N GLU A 74 15.57 1.11 4.43
CA GLU A 74 15.54 2.12 3.36
C GLU A 74 14.44 3.16 3.58
N TRP A 75 13.25 2.71 3.96
CA TRP A 75 12.11 3.59 4.23
C TRP A 75 12.29 4.45 5.49
N LYS A 76 12.97 3.94 6.52
CA LYS A 76 13.34 4.74 7.70
C LYS A 76 14.20 5.93 7.30
N VAL A 77 15.20 5.72 6.45
CA VAL A 77 16.06 6.78 5.89
C VAL A 77 15.23 7.80 5.09
N ILE A 78 14.35 7.33 4.19
CA ILE A 78 13.49 8.21 3.37
C ILE A 78 12.56 9.06 4.25
N MET A 79 12.04 8.49 5.33
CA MET A 79 11.08 9.16 6.22
C MET A 79 11.76 9.96 7.33
N GLY A 80 13.07 9.82 7.53
CA GLY A 80 13.81 10.47 8.61
C GLY A 80 13.40 9.99 10.01
N ILE A 81 13.11 8.69 10.16
CA ILE A 81 12.66 8.05 11.41
C ILE A 81 13.62 6.97 11.89
#